data_AF-A0A7X1JDZ4-F1
#
_entry.id   AF-A0A7X1JDZ4-F1
#
_cell.length_a   1.000
_cell.length_b   1.000
_cell.length_c   1.000
_cell.angle_alpha   90.00
_cell.angle_beta   90.00
_cell.angle_gamma   90.00
#
_symmetry.space_group_name_H-M   'P 1'
#
loop_
_entity.id
_entity.type
_entity.pdbx_description
1 polymer ?
#
loop_
_entity_poly.entity_id
_entity_poly.type
_entity_poly.pdbx_seq_one_letter_code
_entity_poly.pdbx_strand_id
1 'polypeptide(L)'
;VDIATMRANVAQVLPPEVTPTDRATLETLTDTLRRGIQMLIPEVEQAAAKQPADDIPRYVALACVREARGKLDARTGLLPSDAAAYVRKLGRSLLALCDHYIALTGVRMCVACDQPIRPGEATQPYDQVSPSGGAAFSGRIHDRCADTVRIR
;
A
#
# COMPACT_ATOMS: atom_id res chain seq x y z
N VAL A 1 0.18 -2.30 12.82
CA VAL A 1 0.83 -2.33 11.49
C VAL A 1 1.17 -0.91 11.08
N ASP A 2 2.39 -0.64 10.59
CA ASP A 2 2.77 0.67 10.05
C ASP A 2 2.63 0.69 8.52
N ILE A 3 1.42 1.03 8.07
CA ILE A 3 1.08 1.07 6.64
C ILE A 3 1.83 2.19 5.91
N ALA A 4 2.05 3.33 6.56
CA ALA A 4 2.73 4.46 5.94
C ALA A 4 4.18 4.11 5.59
N THR A 5 4.90 3.48 6.52
CA THR A 5 6.27 2.99 6.25
C THR A 5 6.28 1.94 5.14
N MET A 6 5.31 1.03 5.09
CA MET A 6 5.21 0.04 4.01
C MET A 6 4.99 0.70 2.65
N ARG A 7 4.08 1.68 2.54
CA ARG A 7 3.83 2.41 1.28
C ARG A 7 5.02 3.27 0.87
N ALA A 8 5.74 3.87 1.82
CA ALA A 8 7.00 4.58 1.53
C ALA A 8 8.08 3.64 0.96
N ASN A 9 8.17 2.39 1.45
CA ASN A 9 9.07 1.38 0.88
C ASN A 9 8.65 0.95 -0.53
N VAL A 10 7.34 0.82 -0.78
CA VAL A 10 6.81 0.54 -2.12
C VAL A 10 7.15 1.68 -3.10
N ALA A 11 7.07 2.94 -2.67
CA ALA A 11 7.36 4.10 -3.52
C ALA A 11 8.82 4.14 -4.03
N GLN A 12 9.73 3.39 -3.41
CA GLN A 12 11.11 3.25 -3.90
C GLN A 12 11.23 2.28 -5.08
N VAL A 13 10.18 1.50 -5.39
CA VAL A 13 10.18 0.53 -6.49
C VAL A 13 9.04 0.74 -7.46
N LEU A 14 8.13 1.68 -7.23
CA LEU A 14 7.03 2.00 -8.14
C LEU A 14 6.91 3.52 -8.30
N PRO A 15 6.77 4.03 -9.53
CA PRO A 15 6.61 3.30 -10.81
C PRO A 15 7.95 2.74 -11.38
N PRO A 16 7.98 2.02 -12.51
CA PRO A 16 9.20 1.40 -13.03
C PRO A 16 10.41 2.34 -13.19
N GLU A 17 10.16 3.62 -13.46
CA GLU A 17 11.16 4.65 -13.68
C GLU A 17 11.97 4.98 -12.42
N VAL A 18 11.42 4.70 -11.23
CA VAL A 18 12.11 4.90 -9.95
C VAL A 18 12.75 3.62 -9.42
N THR A 19 12.52 2.48 -10.07
CA THR A 19 13.08 1.20 -9.61
C THR A 19 14.60 1.20 -9.79
N PRO A 20 15.38 0.93 -8.74
CA PRO A 20 16.83 0.88 -8.83
C PRO A 20 17.31 -0.20 -9.81
N THR A 21 18.44 0.05 -10.45
CA THR A 21 19.10 -0.91 -11.35
C THR A 21 20.28 -1.62 -10.71
N ASP A 22 20.79 -1.11 -9.59
CA ASP A 22 21.91 -1.72 -8.89
C ASP A 22 21.48 -2.92 -8.05
N ARG A 23 22.31 -3.97 -8.07
CA ARG A 23 21.95 -5.26 -7.48
C ARG A 23 21.83 -5.23 -5.96
N ALA A 24 22.74 -4.52 -5.28
CA ALA A 24 22.77 -4.47 -3.82
C ALA A 24 21.53 -3.76 -3.23
N THR A 25 21.10 -2.66 -3.85
CA THR A 25 19.85 -1.99 -3.50
C THR A 25 18.64 -2.87 -3.80
N LEU A 26 18.62 -3.54 -4.95
CA LEU A 26 17.54 -4.47 -5.30
C LEU A 26 17.39 -5.62 -4.31
N GLU A 27 18.50 -6.19 -3.83
CA GLU A 27 18.50 -7.23 -2.80
C GLU A 27 17.96 -6.68 -1.46
N THR A 28 18.42 -5.49 -1.05
CA THR A 28 17.94 -4.81 0.17
C THR A 28 16.45 -4.49 0.13
N LEU A 29 15.97 -3.97 -1.01
CA LEU A 29 14.55 -3.68 -1.23
C LEU A 29 13.73 -4.97 -1.30
N THR A 30 14.23 -6.01 -1.94
CA THR A 30 13.59 -7.33 -1.96
C THR A 30 13.34 -7.84 -0.54
N ASP A 31 14.37 -7.85 0.30
CA ASP A 31 14.25 -8.29 1.69
C ASP A 31 13.27 -7.44 2.49
N THR A 32 13.33 -6.12 2.30
CA THR A 32 12.44 -5.18 2.98
C THR A 32 10.97 -5.39 2.59
N LEU A 33 10.69 -5.55 1.29
CA LEU A 33 9.33 -5.79 0.80
C LEU A 33 8.82 -7.18 1.21
N ARG A 34 9.68 -8.21 1.18
CA ARG A 34 9.33 -9.57 1.66
C ARG A 34 8.93 -9.55 3.12
N ARG A 35 9.73 -8.91 3.98
CA ARG A 35 9.42 -8.73 5.42
C ARG A 35 8.09 -7.99 5.60
N GLY A 36 7.85 -6.94 4.82
CA GLY A 36 6.58 -6.21 4.82
C GLY A 36 5.39 -7.10 4.50
N ILE A 37 5.47 -7.89 3.42
CA ILE A 37 4.42 -8.84 3.03
C ILE A 37 4.18 -9.89 4.11
N GLN A 38 5.25 -10.50 4.64
CA GLN A 38 5.17 -11.51 5.69
C GLN A 38 4.50 -10.97 6.96
N MET A 39 4.77 -9.72 7.33
CA MET A 39 4.14 -9.05 8.45
C MET A 39 2.66 -8.73 8.18
N LEU A 40 2.32 -8.33 6.96
CA LEU A 40 0.99 -7.83 6.63
C LEU A 40 -0.04 -8.93 6.32
N ILE A 41 0.41 -10.08 5.80
CA ILE A 41 -0.47 -11.24 5.54
C ILE A 41 -1.32 -11.62 6.77
N PRO A 42 -0.76 -11.91 7.96
CA PRO A 42 -1.57 -12.34 9.10
C PRO A 42 -2.56 -11.25 9.56
N GLU A 43 -2.19 -9.98 9.38
CA GLU A 43 -3.02 -8.83 9.75
C GLU A 43 -4.23 -8.68 8.82
N VAL A 44 -4.04 -8.88 7.52
CA VAL A 44 -5.12 -8.94 6.54
C VAL A 44 -6.02 -10.15 6.79
N GLU A 45 -5.46 -11.32 7.07
CA GLU A 45 -6.24 -12.52 7.39
C GLU A 45 -7.11 -12.33 8.64
N GLN A 46 -6.55 -11.73 9.70
CA GLN A 46 -7.29 -11.41 10.92
C GLN A 46 -8.38 -10.36 10.69
N ALA A 47 -8.11 -9.32 9.89
CA ALA A 47 -9.11 -8.31 9.54
C ALA A 47 -10.23 -8.92 8.69
N ALA A 48 -9.89 -9.76 7.72
CA ALA A 48 -10.84 -10.49 6.89
C ALA A 48 -11.70 -11.46 7.71
N ALA A 49 -11.13 -12.12 8.72
CA ALA A 49 -11.85 -13.04 9.59
C ALA A 49 -13.01 -12.37 10.37
N LYS A 50 -12.91 -11.06 10.62
CA LYS A 50 -13.93 -10.25 11.31
C LYS A 50 -15.10 -9.83 10.40
N GLN A 51 -14.96 -9.99 9.08
CA GLN A 51 -16.00 -9.66 8.11
C GLN A 51 -16.95 -10.84 7.89
N PRO A 52 -18.21 -10.59 7.47
CA PRO A 52 -19.15 -11.62 7.06
C PRO A 52 -18.57 -12.58 6.02
N ALA A 53 -19.00 -13.84 6.03
CA ALA A 53 -18.43 -14.87 5.16
C ALA A 53 -18.68 -14.61 3.66
N ASP A 54 -19.78 -13.93 3.34
CA ASP A 54 -20.24 -13.53 2.02
C ASP A 54 -19.79 -12.12 1.60
N ASP A 55 -19.00 -11.44 2.43
CA ASP A 55 -18.48 -10.11 2.15
C ASP A 55 -17.47 -10.12 0.99
N ILE A 56 -17.69 -9.30 -0.02
CA ILE A 56 -16.83 -9.23 -1.21
C ILE A 56 -15.41 -8.74 -0.84
N PRO A 57 -15.23 -7.62 -0.09
CA PRO A 57 -13.92 -7.21 0.41
C PRO A 57 -13.12 -8.33 1.11
N ARG A 58 -13.78 -9.15 1.95
CA ARG A 58 -13.16 -10.33 2.56
C ARG A 58 -12.62 -11.29 1.51
N TYR A 59 -13.43 -11.68 0.53
CA TYR A 59 -13.02 -12.65 -0.49
C TYR A 59 -11.81 -12.15 -1.30
N VAL A 60 -11.86 -10.90 -1.77
CA VAL A 60 -10.80 -10.31 -2.59
C VAL A 60 -9.51 -10.19 -1.78
N ALA A 61 -9.58 -9.78 -0.52
CA ALA A 61 -8.40 -9.69 0.34
C ALA A 61 -7.73 -11.05 0.57
N LEU A 62 -8.51 -12.12 0.79
CA LEU A 62 -7.97 -13.47 0.96
C LEU A 62 -7.36 -14.03 -0.34
N ALA A 63 -7.90 -13.67 -1.51
CA ALA A 63 -7.29 -13.98 -2.79
C ALA A 63 -5.93 -13.28 -2.94
N CYS A 64 -5.85 -11.99 -2.59
CA CYS A 64 -4.60 -11.22 -2.59
C CYS A 64 -3.55 -11.86 -1.66
N VAL A 65 -3.94 -12.32 -0.47
CA VAL A 65 -3.04 -13.05 0.44
C VAL A 65 -2.46 -14.30 -0.20
N ARG A 66 -3.27 -15.11 -0.90
CA ARG A 66 -2.78 -16.32 -1.60
C ARG A 66 -1.78 -15.96 -2.69
N GLU A 67 -2.07 -14.94 -3.48
CA GLU A 67 -1.16 -14.47 -4.52
C GLU A 67 0.16 -13.96 -3.93
N ALA A 68 0.11 -13.17 -2.86
CA ALA A 68 1.27 -12.63 -2.18
C ALA A 68 2.18 -13.75 -1.63
N ARG A 69 1.61 -14.80 -1.02
CA ARG A 69 2.36 -16.01 -0.62
C ARG A 69 3.06 -16.64 -1.82
N GLY A 70 2.35 -16.83 -2.94
CA GLY A 70 2.95 -17.35 -4.17
C GLY A 70 4.11 -16.50 -4.71
N LYS A 71 4.10 -15.18 -4.50
CA LYS A 71 5.24 -14.31 -4.87
C LYS A 71 6.43 -14.43 -3.91
N LEU A 72 6.18 -14.70 -2.63
CA LEU A 72 7.25 -14.99 -1.67
C LEU A 72 7.97 -16.31 -1.98
N ASP A 73 7.26 -17.29 -2.54
CA ASP A 73 7.84 -18.60 -2.88
C ASP A 73 8.51 -18.61 -4.27
N ALA A 74 8.20 -17.62 -5.12
CA ALA A 74 8.78 -17.51 -6.45
C ALA A 74 10.29 -17.21 -6.41
N ARG A 75 11.06 -17.94 -7.22
CA ARG A 75 12.49 -17.68 -7.43
C ARG A 75 12.69 -16.53 -8.41
N THR A 76 13.70 -15.69 -8.15
CA THR A 76 14.15 -14.66 -9.08
C THR A 76 14.90 -15.29 -10.26
N GLY A 77 14.73 -14.72 -11.45
CA GLY A 77 15.60 -15.01 -12.58
C GLY A 77 17.04 -14.54 -12.33
N LEU A 78 17.97 -14.95 -13.18
CA LEU A 78 19.40 -14.67 -13.01
C LEU A 78 19.82 -13.29 -13.52
N LEU A 79 19.01 -12.62 -14.34
CA LEU A 79 19.35 -11.34 -14.93
C LEU A 79 18.97 -10.17 -14.00
N PRO A 80 19.72 -9.05 -14.01
CA PRO A 80 19.36 -7.85 -13.25
C PRO A 80 17.96 -7.32 -13.58
N SER A 81 17.53 -7.42 -14.85
CA SER A 81 16.16 -7.09 -15.28
C SER A 81 15.10 -7.95 -14.60
N ASP A 82 15.42 -9.20 -14.31
CA ASP A 82 14.52 -10.14 -13.62
C ASP A 82 14.39 -9.76 -12.14
N ALA A 83 15.48 -9.31 -11.51
CA ALA A 83 15.48 -8.81 -10.14
C ALA A 83 14.65 -7.53 -9.99
N ALA A 84 14.82 -6.55 -10.88
CA ALA A 84 14.00 -5.33 -10.91
C ALA A 84 12.52 -5.62 -11.22
N ALA A 85 12.23 -6.58 -12.10
CA ALA A 85 10.85 -7.02 -12.34
C ALA A 85 10.26 -7.74 -11.11
N TYR A 86 11.06 -8.53 -10.41
CA TYR A 86 10.63 -9.24 -9.20
C TYR A 86 10.35 -8.28 -8.04
N VAL A 87 11.25 -7.33 -7.76
CA VAL A 87 11.06 -6.35 -6.68
C VAL A 87 9.79 -5.53 -6.89
N ARG A 88 9.48 -5.16 -8.15
CA ARG A 88 8.21 -4.49 -8.51
C ARG A 88 6.99 -5.36 -8.27
N LYS A 89 7.05 -6.66 -8.56
CA LYS A 89 5.96 -7.59 -8.26
C LYS A 89 5.70 -7.64 -6.76
N LEU A 90 6.75 -7.72 -5.93
CA LEU A 90 6.63 -7.64 -4.48
C LEU A 90 6.05 -6.30 -4.03
N GLY A 91 6.52 -5.18 -4.60
CA GLY A 91 6.00 -3.84 -4.30
C GLY A 91 4.50 -3.72 -4.56
N ARG A 92 4.02 -4.22 -5.71
CA ARG A 92 2.58 -4.24 -6.03
C ARG A 92 1.79 -5.13 -5.07
N SER A 93 2.31 -6.31 -4.73
CA SER A 93 1.66 -7.19 -3.75
C SER A 93 1.57 -6.55 -2.37
N LEU A 94 2.64 -5.89 -1.90
CA LEU A 94 2.64 -5.20 -0.61
C LEU A 94 1.65 -4.02 -0.61
N LEU A 95 1.61 -3.25 -1.70
CA LEU A 95 0.65 -2.14 -1.86
C LEU A 95 -0.79 -2.64 -1.81
N ALA A 96 -1.11 -3.68 -2.58
CA ALA A 96 -2.45 -4.26 -2.59
C ALA A 96 -2.87 -4.79 -1.20
N LEU A 97 -1.94 -5.45 -0.48
CA LEU A 97 -2.20 -5.87 0.90
C LEU A 97 -2.45 -4.68 1.84
N CYS A 98 -1.73 -3.56 1.67
CA CYS A 98 -1.96 -2.34 2.45
C CYS A 98 -3.38 -1.79 2.19
N ASP A 99 -3.77 -1.72 0.92
CA ASP A 99 -5.10 -1.23 0.52
C ASP A 99 -6.21 -2.14 1.06
N HIS A 100 -6.04 -3.46 0.99
CA HIS A 100 -6.97 -4.41 1.59
C HIS A 100 -7.04 -4.29 3.12
N TYR A 101 -5.91 -4.15 3.80
CA TYR A 101 -5.90 -3.94 5.25
C TYR A 101 -6.67 -2.67 5.63
N ILE A 102 -6.41 -1.56 4.94
CA ILE A 102 -7.11 -0.28 5.14
C ILE A 102 -8.62 -0.47 4.94
N ALA A 103 -9.03 -1.09 3.83
CA ALA A 103 -10.44 -1.30 3.50
C ALA A 103 -11.16 -2.17 4.55
N LEU A 104 -10.53 -3.25 4.99
CA LEU A 104 -11.12 -4.19 5.96
C LEU A 104 -11.18 -3.64 7.38
N THR A 105 -10.28 -2.73 7.74
CA THR A 105 -10.19 -2.16 9.10
C THR A 105 -10.87 -0.80 9.24
N GLY A 106 -11.20 -0.15 8.12
CA GLY A 106 -11.75 1.20 8.12
C GLY A 106 -10.76 2.27 8.56
N VAL A 107 -9.45 1.97 8.59
CA VAL A 107 -8.40 2.95 8.86
C VAL A 107 -8.52 4.07 7.83
N ARG A 108 -8.53 5.32 8.29
CA ARG A 108 -8.54 6.48 7.39
C ARG A 108 -7.11 6.93 7.15
N MET A 109 -6.74 7.11 5.88
CA MET A 109 -5.44 7.65 5.48
C MET A 109 -5.60 9.09 5.02
N CYS A 110 -4.64 9.94 5.37
CA CYS A 110 -4.54 11.29 4.85
C CYS A 110 -4.05 11.23 3.40
N VAL A 111 -4.87 11.72 2.48
CA VAL A 111 -4.57 11.68 1.03
C VAL A 111 -3.30 12.48 0.68
N ALA A 112 -2.97 13.50 1.48
CA ALA A 112 -1.85 14.40 1.20
C ALA A 112 -0.48 13.86 1.62
N CYS A 113 -0.40 13.20 2.78
CA CYS A 113 0.88 12.77 3.37
C CYS A 113 1.01 11.25 3.54
N ASP A 114 -0.03 10.51 3.15
CA ASP A 114 -0.12 9.06 3.25
C ASP A 114 0.07 8.50 4.67
N GLN A 115 -0.25 9.31 5.69
CA GLN A 115 -0.23 8.92 7.10
C GLN A 115 -1.63 8.57 7.60
N PRO A 116 -1.77 7.64 8.56
CA PRO A 116 -3.06 7.38 9.21
C PRO A 116 -3.61 8.63 9.88
N ILE A 117 -4.92 8.84 9.76
CA ILE A 117 -5.70 9.82 10.52
C ILE A 117 -6.19 9.13 11.79
N ARG A 118 -5.73 9.60 12.95
CA ARG A 118 -6.13 9.04 14.24
C ARG A 118 -7.48 9.62 14.69
N PRO A 119 -8.26 8.88 15.50
CA PRO A 119 -9.47 9.42 16.11
C PRO A 119 -9.17 10.72 16.88
N GLY A 120 -9.97 11.76 16.63
CA GLY A 120 -9.81 13.07 17.26
C GLY A 120 -8.83 14.03 16.55
N GLU A 121 -8.09 13.58 15.52
CA GLU A 121 -7.29 14.50 14.72
C GLU A 121 -8.17 15.41 13.85
N ALA A 122 -7.82 16.69 13.81
CA ALA A 122 -8.47 17.68 12.96
C ALA A 122 -8.21 17.34 11.48
N THR A 123 -9.28 17.29 10.69
CA THR A 123 -9.23 16.92 9.29
C THR A 123 -10.21 17.72 8.43
N GLN A 124 -9.81 18.00 7.20
CA GLN A 124 -10.64 18.63 6.18
C GLN A 124 -10.95 17.67 5.02
N PRO A 125 -12.11 17.82 4.35
CA PRO A 125 -12.39 17.15 3.09
C PRO A 125 -11.36 17.53 2.00
N TYR A 126 -10.92 16.55 1.22
CA TYR A 126 -9.97 16.76 0.11
C TYR A 126 -10.64 17.30 -1.16
N ASP A 127 -11.95 17.10 -1.32
CA ASP A 127 -12.75 17.53 -2.48
C ASP A 127 -12.82 19.05 -2.68
N GLN A 128 -12.35 19.84 -1.72
CA GLN A 128 -12.23 21.30 -1.84
C GLN A 128 -11.00 21.77 -2.67
N VAL A 129 -10.23 20.86 -3.30
CA VAL A 129 -8.97 21.20 -3.99
C VAL A 129 -8.85 20.71 -5.46
N SER A 130 -9.93 20.31 -6.14
CA SER A 130 -9.85 20.02 -7.60
C SER A 130 -11.14 20.31 -8.38
N PRO A 131 -11.08 20.93 -9.58
CA PRO A 131 -12.26 21.33 -10.37
C PRO A 131 -12.76 20.26 -11.35
N SER A 132 -12.15 19.09 -11.42
CA SER A 132 -12.47 18.05 -12.40
C SER A 132 -13.45 17.04 -11.82
N GLY A 133 -14.72 17.16 -12.23
CA GLY A 133 -15.82 16.32 -11.77
C GLY A 133 -15.66 14.83 -12.10
N GLY A 134 -16.41 14.01 -11.36
CA GLY A 134 -16.79 12.67 -11.81
C GLY A 134 -16.58 11.50 -10.86
N ALA A 135 -16.22 11.70 -9.59
CA ALA A 135 -16.46 10.73 -8.51
C ALA A 135 -16.19 11.44 -7.18
N ALA A 136 -17.11 11.34 -6.23
CA ALA A 136 -16.88 11.83 -4.87
C ALA A 136 -15.83 10.95 -4.19
N PHE A 137 -14.54 11.18 -4.46
CA PHE A 137 -13.48 10.73 -3.58
C PHE A 137 -13.57 11.60 -2.31
N SER A 138 -14.33 11.13 -1.32
CA SER A 138 -14.41 11.74 0.01
C SER A 138 -13.13 11.46 0.81
N GLY A 139 -11.99 11.77 0.20
CA GLY A 139 -10.70 11.76 0.85
C GLY A 139 -10.69 12.77 1.99
N ARG A 140 -9.96 12.46 3.06
CA ARG A 140 -9.69 13.41 4.14
C ARG A 140 -8.21 13.71 4.18
N ILE A 141 -7.87 14.92 4.59
CA ILE A 141 -6.49 15.33 4.87
C ILE A 141 -6.40 15.85 6.29
N HIS A 142 -5.24 15.71 6.92
CA HIS A 142 -4.94 16.44 8.15
C HIS A 142 -5.02 17.95 7.90
N ASP A 143 -5.46 18.73 8.88
CA ASP A 143 -5.50 20.20 8.77
C ASP A 143 -4.12 20.77 8.43
N ARG A 144 -3.05 20.26 9.07
CA ARG A 144 -1.66 20.65 8.77
C ARG A 144 -1.22 20.35 7.34
N CYS A 145 -1.89 19.42 6.65
CA CYS A 145 -1.61 19.07 5.27
C CYS A 145 -2.42 19.93 4.29
N ALA A 146 -3.50 20.58 4.73
CA ALA A 146 -4.32 21.43 3.87
C ALA A 146 -3.51 22.59 3.28
N ASP A 147 -2.66 23.22 4.08
CA ASP A 147 -1.81 24.32 3.63
C ASP A 147 -0.76 23.87 2.62
N THR A 148 -0.29 22.61 2.70
CA THR A 148 0.72 22.07 1.79
C THR A 148 0.14 21.69 0.43
N VAL A 149 -1.13 21.28 0.38
CA VAL A 149 -1.81 20.89 -0.87
C VAL A 149 -2.29 22.11 -1.64
N ARG A 150 -2.66 23.22 -0.98
CA ARG A 150 -3.14 24.46 -1.63
C ARG A 150 -2.08 25.23 -2.42
N ILE A 151 -0.80 24.93 -2.22
CA ILE A 151 0.33 25.65 -2.83
C ILE A 151 0.86 24.92 -4.09
N ARG A 152 0.34 23.73 -4.42
CA ARG A 152 0.74 22.94 -5.59
C ARG A 152 -0.22 23.07 -6.76
#